data_AF-S2ZSU7-F1
#
_entry.id   AF-S2ZSU7-F1
#
_cell.length_a   1.000
_cell.length_b   1.000
_cell.length_c   1.000
_cell.angle_alpha   90.00
_cell.angle_beta   90.00
_cell.angle_gamma   90.00
#
_symmetry.space_group_name_H-M   'P 1'
#
loop_
_entity.id
_entity.type
_entity.pdbx_description
1 polymer ?
#
loop_
_entity_poly.entity_id
_entity_poly.type
_entity_poly.pdbx_seq_one_letter_code
_entity_poly.pdbx_strand_id
1 'polypeptide(L)'
;MSKIYKIHKWLSIVSVLFFLMFCITGLVLMFRTELNAWAQGGSHHSSSSMAMSQQEISIFNYADEGALLVKEKYPSKDILNISPAMGAAHILRYRIIDSSATVAPPARMGMGGDYVLYNPETKGLITTHHETPAHPWVRSVLHTLHQLHTRLDLGKTGIYIVTILSLVCGLSIISGIFLYGPFRKSFAKSTVLSNYMKLSTLHREFAMVATVWGFILCITGVWIGGFFIANDSYNADVLHTAKQELSGGQSDILQPSEAISRIMKAYPDRQLISMDYPSKFNNHHYAFYLGAENDDDPAMFLGQPVYANLYTDSTKDMYSTKNIPWYFTGMTTMINLHIHNHDTMALKILWAIWDIVLIVGIVAGIILTIKKKFGRASATESKVSAEIKHVWRTPICCGTLVLLGFIMPLWSNPVTNTIAAICLTIPLVVFFISLIRGFNH
;
A
#
# COMPACT_ATOMS: atom_id res chain seq x y z
N MET A 1 25.85 25.46 -8.90
CA MET A 1 24.49 25.87 -9.34
C MET A 1 24.11 25.34 -10.72
N SER A 2 24.80 25.70 -11.82
CA SER A 2 24.44 25.24 -13.18
C SER A 2 24.37 23.71 -13.33
N LYS A 3 25.31 22.97 -12.74
CA LYS A 3 25.31 21.49 -12.74
C LYS A 3 24.07 20.89 -12.06
N ILE A 4 23.75 21.34 -10.84
CA ILE A 4 22.57 20.87 -10.07
C ILE A 4 21.27 21.19 -10.81
N TYR A 5 21.17 22.38 -11.42
CA TYR A 5 20.01 22.73 -12.22
C TYR A 5 19.81 21.79 -13.43
N LYS A 6 20.91 21.42 -14.12
CA LYS A 6 20.84 20.45 -15.22
C LYS A 6 20.40 19.07 -14.73
N ILE A 7 20.93 18.62 -13.59
CA ILE A 7 20.55 17.33 -12.96
C ILE A 7 19.06 17.35 -12.61
N HIS A 8 18.59 18.35 -11.86
CA HIS A 8 17.19 18.49 -11.48
C HIS A 8 16.26 18.54 -12.69
N LYS A 9 16.65 19.29 -13.73
CA LYS A 9 15.87 19.37 -14.98
C LYS A 9 15.74 18.00 -15.64
N TRP A 10 16.83 17.24 -15.77
CA TRP A 10 16.80 15.92 -16.40
C TRP A 10 16.01 14.91 -15.57
N LEU A 11 16.27 14.84 -14.26
CA LEU A 11 15.51 13.97 -13.35
C LEU A 11 14.02 14.31 -13.37
N SER A 12 13.67 15.61 -13.36
CA SER A 12 12.29 16.07 -13.44
C SER A 12 11.63 15.65 -14.75
N ILE A 13 12.27 15.87 -15.90
CA ILE A 13 11.67 15.50 -17.21
C ILE A 13 11.37 13.98 -17.28
N VAL A 14 12.29 13.15 -16.78
CA VAL A 14 12.11 11.70 -16.78
C VAL A 14 11.01 11.26 -15.81
N SER A 15 10.91 11.90 -14.64
CA SER A 15 9.98 11.49 -13.58
C SER A 15 8.59 12.12 -13.67
N VAL A 16 8.43 13.29 -14.28
CA VAL A 16 7.25 14.16 -14.04
C VAL A 16 5.92 13.52 -14.41
N LEU A 17 5.87 12.77 -15.52
CA LEU A 17 4.66 12.08 -15.95
C LEU A 17 4.26 11.00 -14.93
N PHE A 18 5.24 10.20 -14.51
CA PHE A 18 5.01 9.12 -13.56
C PHE A 18 4.72 9.65 -12.16
N PHE A 19 5.39 10.73 -11.74
CA PHE A 19 5.13 11.34 -10.45
C PHE A 19 3.70 11.89 -10.39
N LEU A 20 3.26 12.59 -11.44
CA LEU A 20 1.87 13.05 -11.55
C LEU A 20 0.88 11.87 -11.54
N MET A 21 1.18 10.82 -12.29
CA MET A 21 0.37 9.59 -12.33
C MET A 21 0.27 8.94 -10.95
N PHE A 22 1.36 8.81 -10.20
CA PHE A 22 1.36 8.25 -8.85
C PHE A 22 0.50 9.08 -7.89
N CYS A 23 0.58 10.41 -7.95
CA CYS A 23 -0.27 11.28 -7.12
C CYS A 23 -1.76 11.08 -7.46
N ILE A 24 -2.13 11.20 -8.75
CA ILE A 24 -3.54 11.08 -9.18
C ILE A 24 -4.13 9.71 -8.84
N THR A 25 -3.40 8.63 -9.14
CA THR A 25 -3.85 7.27 -8.84
C THR A 25 -3.91 7.03 -7.33
N GLY A 26 -2.91 7.48 -6.57
CA GLY A 26 -2.85 7.36 -5.11
C GLY A 26 -4.00 8.10 -4.42
N LEU A 27 -4.31 9.32 -4.87
CA LEU A 27 -5.42 10.14 -4.35
C LEU A 27 -6.76 9.41 -4.41
N VAL A 28 -7.06 8.75 -5.53
CA VAL A 28 -8.30 8.00 -5.69
C VAL A 28 -8.27 6.71 -4.87
N LEU A 29 -7.15 5.99 -4.87
CA LEU A 29 -6.99 4.72 -4.15
C LEU A 29 -7.04 4.88 -2.62
N MET A 30 -6.72 6.06 -2.09
CA MET A 30 -6.88 6.38 -0.68
C MET A 30 -8.33 6.27 -0.20
N PHE A 31 -9.30 6.54 -1.09
CA PHE A 31 -10.74 6.42 -0.81
C PHE A 31 -11.34 5.09 -1.32
N ARG A 32 -10.52 4.06 -1.58
CA ARG A 32 -10.99 2.77 -2.13
C ARG A 32 -12.11 2.14 -1.30
N THR A 33 -12.04 2.25 0.02
CA THR A 33 -13.02 1.69 0.96
C THR A 33 -14.39 2.34 0.78
N GLU A 34 -14.41 3.67 0.77
CA GLU A 34 -15.62 4.48 0.59
C GLU A 34 -16.21 4.30 -0.81
N LEU A 35 -15.34 4.28 -1.84
CA LEU A 35 -15.76 4.07 -3.23
C LEU A 35 -16.33 2.66 -3.45
N ASN A 36 -15.76 1.63 -2.81
CA ASN A 36 -16.29 0.26 -2.87
C ASN A 36 -17.62 0.12 -2.11
N ALA A 37 -17.79 0.79 -0.98
CA ALA A 37 -19.06 0.81 -0.25
C ALA A 37 -20.16 1.51 -1.06
N TRP A 38 -19.82 2.65 -1.67
CA TRP A 38 -20.71 3.35 -2.58
C TRP A 38 -21.08 2.49 -3.80
N ALA A 39 -20.12 1.77 -4.39
CA ALA A 39 -20.36 0.88 -5.53
C ALA A 39 -21.35 -0.27 -5.22
N GLN A 40 -21.46 -0.65 -3.95
CA GLN A 40 -22.36 -1.69 -3.44
C GLN A 40 -23.76 -1.16 -3.09
N GLY A 41 -24.03 0.13 -3.28
CA GLY A 41 -25.35 0.74 -2.97
C GLY A 41 -25.44 1.41 -1.60
N GLY A 42 -24.32 1.67 -0.94
CA GLY A 42 -24.28 2.53 0.26
C GLY A 42 -24.71 1.85 1.56
N SER A 43 -24.81 0.52 1.61
CA SER A 43 -24.95 -0.19 2.88
C SER A 43 -23.68 0.03 3.72
N HIS A 44 -23.88 0.36 5.00
CA HIS A 44 -22.83 0.50 6.01
C HIS A 44 -22.13 -0.85 6.25
N HIS A 45 -21.32 -1.29 5.29
CA HIS A 45 -20.23 -2.20 5.57
C HIS A 45 -19.02 -1.30 5.76
N SER A 46 -18.86 -0.85 7.01
CA SER A 46 -17.56 -0.47 7.52
C SER A 46 -16.64 -1.65 7.22
N SER A 47 -15.96 -1.58 6.08
CA SER A 47 -14.72 -2.32 5.90
C SER A 47 -13.77 -1.61 6.83
N SER A 48 -13.87 -1.97 8.11
CA SER A 48 -12.79 -1.76 9.06
C SER A 48 -11.51 -2.17 8.35
N SER A 49 -10.44 -1.41 8.58
CA SER A 49 -9.09 -1.84 8.26
C SER A 49 -8.95 -3.34 8.54
N MET A 50 -8.05 -4.01 7.82
CA MET A 50 -7.77 -5.44 7.95
C MET A 50 -7.15 -5.81 9.32
N ALA A 51 -7.50 -5.06 10.37
CA ALA A 51 -7.23 -5.32 11.77
C ALA A 51 -7.87 -6.65 12.12
N MET A 52 -7.01 -7.68 12.12
CA MET A 52 -7.39 -8.97 12.64
C MET A 52 -7.51 -8.82 14.16
N SER A 53 -8.72 -8.53 14.66
CA SER A 53 -8.93 -8.45 16.10
C SER A 53 -8.79 -9.83 16.73
N GLN A 54 -8.47 -9.91 18.02
CA GLN A 54 -8.27 -11.17 18.76
C GLN A 54 -9.50 -12.11 18.75
N GLN A 55 -10.66 -11.64 18.27
CA GLN A 55 -11.83 -12.47 17.99
C GLN A 55 -11.65 -13.41 16.77
N GLU A 56 -10.66 -13.18 15.91
CA GLU A 56 -10.50 -13.89 14.63
C GLU A 56 -9.78 -15.23 14.75
N ILE A 57 -8.98 -15.44 15.80
CA ILE A 57 -8.51 -16.78 16.17
C ILE A 57 -9.70 -17.72 16.48
N SER A 58 -10.91 -17.18 16.73
CA SER A 58 -12.11 -17.99 16.89
C SER A 58 -12.77 -18.43 15.58
N ILE A 59 -12.51 -17.78 14.44
CA ILE A 59 -13.29 -18.07 13.22
C ILE A 59 -12.96 -19.45 12.65
N PHE A 60 -11.69 -19.86 12.75
CA PHE A 60 -11.23 -21.16 12.31
C PHE A 60 -11.76 -22.32 13.18
N ASN A 61 -12.30 -22.06 14.38
CA ASN A 61 -12.98 -23.09 15.17
C ASN A 61 -14.22 -23.65 14.46
N TYR A 62 -14.79 -22.88 13.53
CA TYR A 62 -15.94 -23.30 12.73
C TYR A 62 -15.53 -23.87 11.36
N ALA A 63 -14.22 -24.08 11.12
CA ALA A 63 -13.71 -24.54 9.83
C ALA A 63 -14.24 -25.93 9.46
N ASP A 64 -14.43 -26.82 10.44
CA ASP A 64 -14.98 -28.17 10.25
C ASP A 64 -16.43 -28.13 9.78
N GLU A 65 -17.28 -27.38 10.49
CA GLU A 65 -18.70 -27.24 10.15
C GLU A 65 -18.87 -26.69 8.73
N GLY A 66 -18.13 -25.64 8.38
CA GLY A 66 -18.18 -25.08 7.03
C GLY A 66 -17.62 -26.04 5.97
N ALA A 67 -16.54 -26.78 6.25
CA ALA A 67 -15.97 -27.75 5.31
C ALA A 67 -16.96 -28.90 5.02
N LEU A 68 -17.63 -29.40 6.07
CA LEU A 68 -18.66 -30.43 5.96
C LEU A 68 -19.83 -29.95 5.09
N LEU A 69 -20.38 -28.77 5.37
CA LEU A 69 -21.48 -28.19 4.60
C LEU A 69 -21.09 -27.95 3.13
N VAL A 70 -19.86 -27.49 2.88
CA VAL A 70 -19.34 -27.31 1.52
C VAL A 70 -19.30 -28.64 0.78
N LYS A 71 -18.82 -29.71 1.43
CA LYS A 71 -18.73 -31.04 0.80
C LYS A 71 -20.11 -31.68 0.61
N GLU A 72 -21.04 -31.48 1.53
CA GLU A 72 -22.43 -31.94 1.40
C GLU A 72 -23.14 -31.26 0.22
N LYS A 73 -22.99 -29.93 0.08
CA LYS A 73 -23.62 -29.17 -0.99
C LYS A 73 -22.94 -29.34 -2.35
N TYR A 74 -21.62 -29.55 -2.36
CA TYR A 74 -20.80 -29.67 -3.57
C TYR A 74 -19.91 -30.93 -3.52
N PRO A 75 -20.50 -32.14 -3.60
CA PRO A 75 -19.76 -33.39 -3.43
C PRO A 75 -18.71 -33.64 -4.52
N SER A 76 -18.93 -33.12 -5.73
CA SER A 76 -17.99 -33.18 -6.86
C SER A 76 -16.86 -32.14 -6.81
N LYS A 77 -16.79 -31.34 -5.74
CA LYS A 77 -15.76 -30.32 -5.57
C LYS A 77 -14.83 -30.64 -4.41
N ASP A 78 -13.57 -30.28 -4.58
CA ASP A 78 -12.53 -30.36 -3.57
C ASP A 78 -12.26 -28.96 -2.99
N ILE A 79 -11.97 -28.91 -1.70
CA ILE A 79 -11.55 -27.69 -1.00
C ILE A 79 -10.04 -27.54 -1.23
N LEU A 80 -9.62 -26.38 -1.75
CA LEU A 80 -8.21 -26.05 -1.96
C LEU A 80 -7.64 -25.16 -0.86
N ASN A 81 -8.45 -24.27 -0.31
CA ASN A 81 -8.01 -23.27 0.66
C ASN A 81 -9.15 -22.88 1.60
N ILE A 82 -8.80 -22.61 2.86
CA ILE A 82 -9.67 -21.99 3.86
C ILE A 82 -8.99 -20.69 4.32
N SER A 83 -9.74 -19.58 4.24
CA SER A 83 -9.29 -18.25 4.64
C SER A 83 -10.48 -17.42 5.14
N PRO A 84 -10.28 -16.38 5.95
CA PRO A 84 -11.32 -15.38 6.21
C PRO A 84 -11.76 -14.69 4.92
N ALA A 85 -13.04 -14.30 4.83
CA ALA A 85 -13.54 -13.55 3.70
C ALA A 85 -13.00 -12.12 3.71
N MET A 86 -12.62 -11.61 2.53
CA MET A 86 -12.02 -10.29 2.41
C MET A 86 -13.02 -9.19 2.81
N GLY A 87 -12.72 -8.44 3.86
CA GLY A 87 -13.58 -7.39 4.41
C GLY A 87 -14.71 -7.89 5.31
N ALA A 88 -14.77 -9.19 5.60
CA ALA A 88 -15.73 -9.79 6.52
C ALA A 88 -15.05 -10.90 7.34
N ALA A 89 -14.29 -10.49 8.35
CA ALA A 89 -13.49 -11.40 9.17
C ALA A 89 -14.30 -12.46 9.95
N HIS A 90 -15.60 -12.24 10.11
CA HIS A 90 -16.55 -13.19 10.71
C HIS A 90 -17.09 -14.24 9.72
N ILE A 91 -16.59 -14.28 8.48
CA ILE A 91 -17.04 -15.21 7.44
C ILE A 91 -15.85 -16.04 6.97
N LEU A 92 -16.01 -17.36 6.87
CA LEU A 92 -15.01 -18.23 6.25
C LEU A 92 -15.24 -18.33 4.75
N ARG A 93 -14.16 -18.25 3.99
CA ARG A 93 -14.11 -18.47 2.56
C ARG A 93 -13.43 -19.81 2.28
N TYR A 94 -14.16 -20.68 1.58
CA TYR A 94 -13.69 -21.96 1.08
C TYR A 94 -13.47 -21.83 -0.41
N ARG A 95 -12.22 -21.91 -0.84
CA ARG A 95 -11.91 -22.00 -2.26
C ARG A 95 -12.14 -23.43 -2.71
N ILE A 96 -12.96 -23.61 -3.73
CA ILE A 96 -13.37 -24.91 -4.23
C ILE A 96 -12.99 -25.07 -5.71
N ILE A 97 -12.80 -26.31 -6.12
CA ILE A 97 -12.54 -26.66 -7.52
C ILE A 97 -13.23 -27.98 -7.85
N ASP A 98 -13.59 -28.18 -9.12
CA ASP A 98 -14.04 -29.51 -9.57
C ASP A 98 -12.95 -30.56 -9.33
N SER A 99 -13.30 -31.69 -8.71
CA SER A 99 -12.36 -32.77 -8.43
C SER A 99 -11.69 -33.30 -9.71
N SER A 100 -12.37 -33.22 -10.87
CA SER A 100 -11.82 -33.62 -12.16
C SER A 100 -10.91 -32.57 -12.80
N ALA A 101 -10.82 -31.35 -12.25
CA ALA A 101 -10.05 -30.26 -12.85
C ALA A 101 -8.57 -30.63 -12.93
N THR A 102 -7.93 -30.38 -14.07
CA THR A 102 -6.49 -30.66 -14.27
C THR A 102 -5.62 -29.42 -14.07
N VAL A 103 -6.23 -28.24 -14.02
CA VAL A 103 -5.56 -26.95 -13.82
C VAL A 103 -6.32 -26.15 -12.78
N ALA A 104 -5.61 -25.69 -11.73
CA ALA A 104 -6.16 -24.74 -10.79
C ALA A 104 -5.99 -23.31 -11.34
N PRO A 105 -7.06 -22.51 -11.41
CA PRO A 105 -6.92 -21.09 -11.75
C PRO A 105 -5.93 -20.40 -10.79
N PRO A 106 -5.18 -19.38 -11.22
CA PRO A 106 -4.42 -18.59 -10.26
C PRO A 106 -5.37 -17.89 -9.28
N ALA A 107 -5.08 -17.95 -7.99
CA ALA A 107 -5.72 -17.11 -7.00
C ALA A 107 -4.67 -16.30 -6.24
N ARG A 108 -4.97 -15.01 -6.03
CA ARG A 108 -4.18 -14.11 -5.20
C ARG A 108 -5.13 -13.21 -4.42
N MET A 109 -4.90 -13.04 -3.12
CA MET A 109 -5.64 -12.09 -2.28
C MET A 109 -7.17 -12.27 -2.36
N GLY A 110 -7.66 -13.51 -2.23
CA GLY A 110 -9.10 -13.81 -2.29
C GLY A 110 -9.77 -13.66 -3.66
N MET A 111 -9.03 -13.28 -4.71
CA MET A 111 -9.53 -13.16 -6.08
C MET A 111 -9.15 -14.38 -6.93
N GLY A 112 -10.12 -14.92 -7.68
CA GLY A 112 -9.93 -16.03 -8.63
C GLY A 112 -10.38 -17.40 -8.12
N GLY A 113 -10.96 -18.19 -9.03
CA GLY A 113 -11.54 -19.52 -8.76
C GLY A 113 -12.93 -19.46 -8.11
N ASP A 114 -13.63 -20.59 -8.13
CA ASP A 114 -14.90 -20.76 -7.41
C ASP A 114 -14.64 -20.72 -5.89
N TYR A 115 -15.56 -20.12 -5.15
CA TYR A 115 -15.50 -20.10 -3.69
C TYR A 115 -16.90 -20.14 -3.10
N VAL A 116 -16.98 -20.63 -1.88
CA VAL A 116 -18.19 -20.62 -1.04
C VAL A 116 -17.88 -19.85 0.21
N LEU A 117 -18.84 -19.06 0.68
CA LEU A 117 -18.75 -18.35 1.95
C LEU A 117 -19.60 -19.08 2.99
N TYR A 118 -19.06 -19.22 4.19
CA TYR A 118 -19.73 -19.80 5.34
C TYR A 118 -19.81 -18.77 6.45
N ASN A 119 -21.03 -18.54 6.96
CA ASN A 119 -21.26 -17.66 8.10
C ASN A 119 -21.56 -18.52 9.35
N PRO A 120 -20.64 -18.57 10.33
CA PRO A 120 -20.82 -19.35 11.55
C PRO A 120 -22.01 -18.93 12.42
N GLU A 121 -22.43 -17.66 12.39
CA GLU A 121 -23.59 -17.18 13.16
C GLU A 121 -24.89 -17.78 12.65
N THR A 122 -25.03 -17.82 11.31
CA THR A 122 -26.21 -18.39 10.64
C THR A 122 -26.13 -19.90 10.43
N LYS A 123 -24.93 -20.48 10.63
CA LYS A 123 -24.59 -21.88 10.28
C LYS A 123 -24.95 -22.26 8.84
N GLY A 124 -24.86 -21.28 7.93
CA GLY A 124 -25.31 -21.40 6.55
C GLY A 124 -24.24 -21.04 5.54
N LEU A 125 -24.32 -21.68 4.36
CA LEU A 125 -23.54 -21.27 3.21
C LEU A 125 -24.21 -20.07 2.54
N ILE A 126 -23.49 -18.96 2.45
CA ILE A 126 -23.92 -17.81 1.67
C ILE A 126 -23.69 -18.16 0.21
N THR A 127 -24.78 -18.40 -0.51
CA THR A 127 -24.73 -18.49 -1.98
C THR A 127 -24.35 -17.12 -2.50
N THR A 128 -23.15 -16.99 -3.05
CA THR A 128 -22.74 -15.84 -3.83
C THR A 128 -23.54 -15.85 -5.14
N HIS A 129 -24.82 -15.48 -5.08
CA HIS A 129 -25.41 -14.82 -6.23
C HIS A 129 -24.55 -13.59 -6.48
N HIS A 130 -24.10 -13.42 -7.72
CA HIS A 130 -23.62 -12.14 -8.21
C HIS A 130 -24.73 -11.12 -8.03
N GLU A 131 -24.87 -10.54 -6.83
CA GLU A 131 -25.48 -9.25 -6.70
C GLU A 131 -24.61 -8.32 -7.53
N THR A 132 -25.12 -8.00 -8.72
CA THR A 132 -24.48 -7.03 -9.59
C THR A 132 -24.40 -5.74 -8.77
N PRO A 133 -23.18 -5.25 -8.46
CA PRO A 133 -23.05 -4.03 -7.67
C PRO A 133 -23.86 -2.91 -8.34
N ALA A 134 -24.39 -1.97 -7.57
CA ALA A 134 -25.09 -0.81 -8.13
C ALA A 134 -24.22 -0.08 -9.17
N HIS A 135 -22.90 -0.06 -8.96
CA HIS A 135 -21.93 0.53 -9.88
C HIS A 135 -20.75 -0.42 -10.16
N PRO A 136 -20.90 -1.40 -11.07
CA PRO A 136 -19.87 -2.43 -11.32
C PRO A 136 -18.57 -1.85 -11.90
N TRP A 137 -18.66 -0.72 -12.62
CA TRP A 137 -17.52 -0.04 -13.22
C TRP A 137 -16.54 0.53 -12.19
N VAL A 138 -16.98 0.85 -10.96
CA VAL A 138 -16.13 1.43 -9.91
C VAL A 138 -15.03 0.46 -9.53
N ARG A 139 -15.37 -0.82 -9.33
CA ARG A 139 -14.41 -1.88 -9.02
C ARG A 139 -13.39 -2.05 -10.16
N SER A 140 -13.82 -1.95 -11.40
CA SER A 140 -12.92 -2.01 -12.56
C SER A 140 -11.95 -0.84 -12.58
N VAL A 141 -12.43 0.39 -12.36
CA VAL A 141 -11.59 1.59 -12.31
C VAL A 141 -10.59 1.50 -11.17
N LEU A 142 -11.02 1.15 -9.96
CA LEU A 142 -10.12 0.99 -8.81
C LEU A 142 -9.06 -0.08 -9.05
N HIS A 143 -9.43 -1.20 -9.68
CA HIS A 143 -8.46 -2.23 -10.07
C HIS A 143 -7.43 -1.69 -11.07
N THR A 144 -7.88 -1.01 -12.14
CA THR A 144 -6.98 -0.40 -13.14
C THR A 144 -6.04 0.63 -12.51
N LEU A 145 -6.57 1.52 -11.65
CA LEU A 145 -5.75 2.52 -10.96
C LEU A 145 -4.72 1.85 -10.05
N HIS A 146 -5.08 0.78 -9.34
CA HIS A 146 -4.16 0.03 -8.50
C HIS A 146 -3.06 -0.67 -9.32
N GLN A 147 -3.40 -1.29 -10.47
CA GLN A 147 -2.40 -1.87 -11.38
C GLN A 147 -1.47 -0.81 -11.95
N LEU A 148 -2.00 0.34 -12.35
CA LEU A 148 -1.21 1.45 -12.86
C LEU A 148 -0.26 1.98 -11.78
N HIS A 149 -0.75 2.17 -10.55
CA HIS A 149 0.03 2.70 -9.43
C HIS A 149 1.16 1.76 -8.98
N THR A 150 0.88 0.46 -8.88
CA THR A 150 1.83 -0.52 -8.31
C THR A 150 2.70 -1.21 -9.36
N ARG A 151 2.23 -1.28 -10.61
CA ARG A 151 2.83 -2.12 -11.67
C ARG A 151 2.80 -1.49 -13.07
N LEU A 152 2.28 -0.29 -13.26
CA LEU A 152 2.07 0.29 -14.61
C LEU A 152 1.28 -0.60 -15.57
N ASP A 153 0.49 -1.56 -15.05
CA ASP A 153 -0.16 -2.61 -15.84
C ASP A 153 0.81 -3.52 -16.64
N LEU A 154 2.08 -3.58 -16.23
CA LEU A 154 3.15 -4.39 -16.86
C LEU A 154 3.48 -5.66 -16.06
N GLY A 155 2.58 -6.10 -15.16
CA GLY A 155 2.78 -7.27 -14.32
C GLY A 155 4.03 -7.17 -13.44
N LYS A 156 4.84 -8.24 -13.38
CA LYS A 156 6.06 -8.28 -12.53
C LYS A 156 7.11 -7.27 -12.97
N THR A 157 7.32 -7.09 -14.27
CA THR A 157 8.26 -6.10 -14.83
C THR A 157 7.92 -4.69 -14.35
N GLY A 158 6.62 -4.42 -14.27
CA GLY A 158 6.04 -3.20 -13.70
C GLY A 158 6.58 -2.82 -12.32
N ILE A 159 6.72 -3.79 -11.42
CA ILE A 159 7.18 -3.58 -10.05
C ILE A 159 8.60 -2.99 -10.05
N TYR A 160 9.50 -3.55 -10.85
CA TYR A 160 10.87 -3.05 -10.99
C TYR A 160 10.90 -1.62 -11.54
N ILE A 161 10.10 -1.36 -12.57
CA ILE A 161 10.03 -0.04 -13.21
C ILE A 161 9.49 1.00 -12.21
N VAL A 162 8.38 0.72 -11.52
CA VAL A 162 7.80 1.61 -10.49
C VAL A 162 8.80 1.86 -9.36
N THR A 163 9.54 0.85 -8.93
CA THR A 163 10.59 0.97 -7.89
C THR A 163 11.67 1.96 -8.33
N ILE A 164 12.20 1.80 -9.55
CA ILE A 164 13.23 2.70 -10.11
C ILE A 164 12.67 4.12 -10.29
N LEU A 165 11.46 4.26 -10.84
CA LEU A 165 10.82 5.55 -11.04
C LEU A 165 10.58 6.28 -9.71
N SER A 166 10.15 5.58 -8.67
CA SER A 166 9.99 6.14 -7.32
C SER A 166 11.31 6.68 -6.78
N LEU A 167 12.42 5.95 -6.99
CA LEU A 167 13.76 6.43 -6.64
C LEU A 167 14.14 7.68 -7.43
N VAL A 168 13.90 7.70 -8.75
CA VAL A 168 14.19 8.87 -9.60
C VAL A 168 13.34 10.09 -9.19
N CYS A 169 12.07 9.90 -8.81
CA CYS A 169 11.23 10.96 -8.24
C CYS A 169 11.84 11.52 -6.94
N GLY A 170 12.28 10.64 -6.03
CA GLY A 170 12.95 11.03 -4.80
C GLY A 170 14.25 11.81 -5.05
N LEU A 171 15.08 11.37 -6.00
CA LEU A 171 16.28 12.08 -6.42
C LEU A 171 15.96 13.46 -7.05
N SER A 172 14.85 13.55 -7.78
CA SER A 172 14.35 14.82 -8.32
C SER A 172 14.03 15.81 -7.19
N ILE A 173 13.35 15.36 -6.12
CA ILE A 173 13.06 16.18 -4.93
C ILE A 173 14.37 16.62 -4.25
N ILE A 174 15.30 15.69 -3.99
CA ILE A 174 16.60 15.98 -3.36
C ILE A 174 17.33 17.08 -4.16
N SER A 175 17.39 16.94 -5.48
CA SER A 175 18.04 17.93 -6.33
C SER A 175 17.35 19.30 -6.27
N GLY A 176 16.02 19.34 -6.09
CA GLY A 176 15.24 20.57 -5.92
C GLY A 176 15.56 21.32 -4.62
N ILE A 177 15.82 20.61 -3.51
CA ILE A 177 16.23 21.20 -2.23
C ILE A 177 17.49 22.06 -2.41
N PHE A 178 18.50 21.54 -3.10
CA PHE A 178 19.75 22.28 -3.35
C PHE A 178 19.55 23.53 -4.22
N LEU A 179 18.49 23.59 -5.01
CA LEU A 179 18.17 24.75 -5.84
C LEU A 179 17.39 25.82 -5.05
N TYR A 180 16.57 25.41 -4.09
CA TYR A 180 15.64 26.29 -3.40
C TYR A 180 16.28 27.55 -2.84
N GLY A 181 17.31 27.41 -1.99
CA GLY A 181 17.87 28.54 -1.25
C GLY A 181 18.42 29.64 -2.16
N PRO A 182 19.30 29.33 -3.11
CA PRO A 182 19.83 30.31 -4.06
C PRO A 182 18.76 30.97 -4.93
N PHE A 183 17.77 30.22 -5.42
CA PHE A 183 16.67 30.80 -6.21
C PHE A 183 15.78 31.70 -5.34
N ARG A 184 15.49 31.34 -4.09
CA ARG A 184 14.70 32.18 -3.18
C ARG A 184 15.39 33.52 -2.91
N LYS A 185 16.70 33.50 -2.61
CA LYS A 185 17.50 34.71 -2.42
C LYS A 185 17.57 35.58 -3.68
N SER A 186 17.66 34.97 -4.87
CA SER A 186 17.71 35.72 -6.12
C SER A 186 16.40 36.46 -6.41
N PHE A 187 15.25 35.84 -6.12
CA PHE A 187 13.94 36.45 -6.39
C PHE A 187 13.58 37.55 -5.39
N ALA A 188 14.09 37.49 -4.16
CA ALA A 188 13.92 38.55 -3.16
C ALA A 188 14.54 39.89 -3.58
N LYS A 189 15.41 39.88 -4.60
CA LYS A 189 16.04 41.06 -5.19
C LYS A 189 15.26 41.64 -6.38
N SER A 190 14.10 41.09 -6.74
CA SER A 190 13.29 41.56 -7.87
C SER A 190 12.02 42.26 -7.39
N THR A 191 11.74 43.46 -7.92
CA THR A 191 10.55 44.26 -7.59
C THR A 191 9.34 43.93 -8.46
N VAL A 192 9.56 43.54 -9.71
CA VAL A 192 8.47 43.17 -10.64
C VAL A 192 8.77 41.78 -11.21
N LEU A 193 7.90 40.82 -10.89
CA LEU A 193 8.01 39.45 -11.39
C LEU A 193 7.24 39.32 -12.71
N SER A 194 7.94 38.88 -13.76
CA SER A 194 7.27 38.44 -14.99
C SER A 194 6.37 37.24 -14.73
N ASN A 195 5.40 36.97 -15.61
CA ASN A 195 4.51 35.80 -15.47
C ASN A 195 5.28 34.47 -15.38
N TYR A 196 6.43 34.37 -16.04
CA TYR A 196 7.32 33.20 -15.92
C TYR A 196 7.93 33.11 -14.51
N MET A 197 8.38 34.23 -13.94
CA MET A 197 8.93 34.28 -12.59
C MET A 197 7.87 34.03 -11.51
N LYS A 198 6.63 34.51 -11.70
CA LYS A 198 5.50 34.18 -10.82
C LYS A 198 5.23 32.67 -10.82
N LEU A 199 5.19 32.05 -11.99
CA LEU A 199 5.03 30.59 -12.11
C LEU A 199 6.22 29.82 -11.50
N SER A 200 7.45 30.33 -11.66
CA SER A 200 8.64 29.74 -11.04
C SER A 200 8.62 29.84 -9.52
N THR A 201 8.03 30.90 -8.99
CA THR A 201 7.80 31.08 -7.56
C THR A 201 6.73 30.09 -7.08
N LEU A 202 5.64 29.93 -7.82
CA LEU A 202 4.58 28.96 -7.51
C LEU A 202 5.15 27.53 -7.42
N HIS A 203 5.84 27.06 -8.45
CA HIS A 203 6.48 25.73 -8.44
C HIS A 203 7.42 25.59 -7.24
N ARG A 204 8.25 26.60 -6.97
CA ARG A 204 9.21 26.58 -5.86
C ARG A 204 8.53 26.46 -4.50
N GLU A 205 7.55 27.31 -4.20
CA GLU A 205 6.92 27.32 -2.88
C GLU A 205 6.05 26.06 -2.66
N PHE A 206 5.30 25.62 -3.68
CA PHE A 206 4.52 24.37 -3.61
C PHE A 206 5.43 23.12 -3.50
N ALA A 207 6.50 23.04 -4.29
CA ALA A 207 7.43 21.92 -4.22
C ALA A 207 8.16 21.86 -2.86
N MET A 208 8.50 23.02 -2.28
CA MET A 208 9.20 23.05 -0.99
C MET A 208 8.32 22.72 0.19
N VAL A 209 7.08 23.20 0.25
CA VAL A 209 6.18 22.82 1.35
C VAL A 209 5.89 21.31 1.31
N ALA A 210 5.72 20.74 0.11
CA ALA A 210 5.45 19.32 -0.08
C ALA A 210 6.72 18.44 -0.11
N THR A 211 7.92 18.99 0.16
CA THR A 211 9.18 18.25 -0.05
C THR A 211 9.29 17.04 0.87
N VAL A 212 9.04 17.20 2.18
CA VAL A 212 9.13 16.08 3.13
C VAL A 212 8.06 15.04 2.82
N TRP A 213 6.82 15.48 2.55
CA TRP A 213 5.71 14.63 2.15
C TRP A 213 6.04 13.78 0.92
N GLY A 214 6.38 14.44 -0.20
CA GLY A 214 6.69 13.76 -1.45
C GLY A 214 7.92 12.87 -1.35
N PHE A 215 8.93 13.26 -0.56
CA PHE A 215 10.11 12.44 -0.35
C PHE A 215 9.80 11.17 0.43
N ILE A 216 8.99 11.27 1.50
CA ILE A 216 8.50 10.10 2.25
C ILE A 216 7.74 9.16 1.33
N LEU A 217 6.82 9.66 0.49
CA LEU A 217 6.09 8.82 -0.46
C LEU A 217 7.01 8.16 -1.49
N CYS A 218 8.02 8.87 -2.00
CA CYS A 218 8.99 8.30 -2.94
C CYS A 218 9.82 7.18 -2.29
N ILE A 219 10.36 7.41 -1.09
CA ILE A 219 11.21 6.41 -0.43
C ILE A 219 10.39 5.19 -0.01
N THR A 220 9.22 5.40 0.59
CA THR A 220 8.32 4.31 0.96
C THR A 220 7.86 3.52 -0.28
N GLY A 221 7.58 4.18 -1.41
CA GLY A 221 7.30 3.51 -2.68
C GLY A 221 8.43 2.60 -3.17
N VAL A 222 9.70 3.02 -3.01
CA VAL A 222 10.87 2.15 -3.30
C VAL A 222 10.87 0.92 -2.40
N TRP A 223 10.62 1.10 -1.10
CA TRP A 223 10.58 -0.01 -0.14
C TRP A 223 9.41 -0.97 -0.37
N ILE A 224 8.24 -0.47 -0.78
CA ILE A 224 7.08 -1.30 -1.16
C ILE A 224 7.39 -2.13 -2.42
N GLY A 225 8.00 -1.52 -3.43
CA GLY A 225 8.46 -2.24 -4.61
C GLY A 225 9.50 -3.31 -4.26
N GLY A 226 10.46 -2.96 -3.40
CA GLY A 226 11.43 -3.89 -2.84
C GLY A 226 10.81 -5.03 -2.03
N PHE A 227 9.74 -4.75 -1.28
CA PHE A 227 8.96 -5.75 -0.54
C PHE A 227 8.36 -6.79 -1.47
N PHE A 228 7.69 -6.37 -2.56
CA PHE A 228 7.13 -7.34 -3.50
C PHE A 228 8.21 -8.24 -4.13
N ILE A 229 9.36 -7.66 -4.48
CA ILE A 229 10.49 -8.41 -5.07
C ILE A 229 11.07 -9.40 -4.05
N ALA A 230 11.33 -8.93 -2.83
CA ALA A 230 11.88 -9.75 -1.76
C ALA A 230 10.91 -10.84 -1.32
N ASN A 231 9.61 -10.53 -1.23
CA ASN A 231 8.57 -11.49 -0.87
C ASN A 231 8.43 -12.59 -1.92
N ASP A 232 8.44 -12.27 -3.22
CA ASP A 232 8.42 -13.27 -4.29
C ASP A 232 9.64 -14.19 -4.20
N SER A 233 10.83 -13.63 -3.96
CA SER A 233 12.08 -14.38 -3.79
C SER A 233 12.05 -15.28 -2.55
N TYR A 234 11.61 -14.75 -1.42
CA TYR A 234 11.48 -15.47 -0.16
C TYR A 234 10.50 -16.64 -0.28
N ASN A 235 9.30 -16.42 -0.81
CA ASN A 235 8.31 -17.49 -1.00
C ASN A 235 8.81 -18.60 -1.93
N ALA A 236 9.51 -18.24 -3.01
CA ALA A 236 10.10 -19.22 -3.92
C ALA A 236 11.18 -20.07 -3.23
N ASP A 237 12.00 -19.44 -2.38
CA ASP A 237 13.05 -20.11 -1.61
C ASP A 237 12.47 -21.02 -0.51
N VAL A 238 11.42 -20.58 0.21
CA VAL A 238 10.71 -21.45 1.16
C VAL A 238 10.10 -22.65 0.46
N LEU A 239 9.39 -22.44 -0.66
CA LEU A 239 8.81 -23.54 -1.43
C LEU A 239 9.87 -24.50 -1.97
N HIS A 240 11.02 -23.98 -2.42
CA HIS A 240 12.12 -24.82 -2.89
C HIS A 240 12.67 -25.72 -1.78
N THR A 241 12.90 -25.17 -0.58
CA THR A 241 13.32 -25.95 0.60
C THR A 241 12.26 -26.96 1.01
N ALA A 242 10.98 -26.57 1.05
CA ALA A 242 9.89 -27.47 1.38
C ALA A 242 9.79 -28.67 0.44
N LYS A 243 9.97 -28.46 -0.87
CA LYS A 243 10.00 -29.55 -1.85
C LYS A 243 11.13 -30.56 -1.61
N GLN A 244 12.24 -30.13 -1.03
CA GLN A 244 13.35 -31.02 -0.70
C GLN A 244 13.08 -31.76 0.63
N GLU A 245 12.72 -31.03 1.67
CA GLU A 245 12.51 -31.56 3.02
C GLU A 245 11.27 -32.46 3.13
N LEU A 246 10.21 -32.17 2.38
CA LEU A 246 8.95 -32.92 2.40
C LEU A 246 8.86 -33.97 1.28
N SER A 247 9.95 -34.20 0.52
CA SER A 247 9.97 -35.15 -0.61
C SER A 247 9.71 -36.61 -0.21
N GLY A 248 9.89 -36.96 1.06
CA GLY A 248 9.77 -38.33 1.57
C GLY A 248 8.34 -38.88 1.68
N GLY A 249 7.30 -38.07 1.41
CA GLY A 249 5.92 -38.52 1.51
C GLY A 249 4.89 -37.45 1.13
N GLN A 250 3.62 -37.87 1.06
CA GLN A 250 2.47 -36.98 0.90
C GLN A 250 1.74 -36.85 2.24
N SER A 251 1.06 -35.73 2.45
CA SER A 251 0.26 -35.52 3.66
C SER A 251 -1.03 -36.34 3.60
N ASP A 252 -1.47 -36.84 4.75
CA ASP A 252 -2.85 -37.28 4.94
C ASP A 252 -3.78 -36.05 4.92
N ILE A 253 -5.02 -36.23 4.46
CA ILE A 253 -6.07 -35.21 4.55
C ILE A 253 -6.77 -35.37 5.91
N LEU A 254 -6.63 -34.37 6.76
CA LEU A 254 -7.17 -34.32 8.12
C LEU A 254 -8.38 -33.39 8.16
N GLN A 255 -9.13 -33.43 9.26
CA GLN A 255 -10.14 -32.40 9.51
C GLN A 255 -9.46 -31.02 9.67
N PRO A 256 -10.11 -29.93 9.19
CA PRO A 256 -9.56 -28.58 9.31
C PRO A 256 -9.04 -28.26 10.72
N SER A 257 -9.86 -28.46 11.76
CA SER A 257 -9.52 -28.15 13.14
C SER A 257 -8.31 -28.92 13.65
N GLU A 258 -8.15 -30.18 13.23
CA GLU A 258 -7.01 -31.02 13.61
C GLU A 258 -5.72 -30.50 12.96
N ALA A 259 -5.75 -30.22 11.67
CA ALA A 259 -4.62 -29.65 10.94
C ALA A 259 -4.21 -28.27 11.52
N ILE A 260 -5.20 -27.43 11.81
CA ILE A 260 -5.01 -26.12 12.44
C ILE A 260 -4.41 -26.28 13.85
N SER A 261 -4.96 -27.18 14.68
CA SER A 261 -4.44 -27.40 16.03
C SER A 261 -2.98 -27.86 16.02
N ARG A 262 -2.60 -28.73 15.07
CA ARG A 262 -1.22 -29.21 14.93
C ARG A 262 -0.24 -28.09 14.56
N ILE A 263 -0.58 -27.26 13.57
CA ILE A 263 0.29 -26.14 13.18
C ILE A 263 0.39 -25.08 14.29
N MET A 264 -0.73 -24.76 14.96
CA MET A 264 -0.72 -23.78 16.05
C MET A 264 0.07 -24.28 17.28
N LYS A 265 0.11 -25.60 17.51
CA LYS A 265 0.97 -26.20 18.53
C LYS A 265 2.46 -26.11 18.15
N ALA A 266 2.79 -26.24 16.88
CA ALA A 266 4.16 -26.12 16.39
C ALA A 266 4.66 -24.65 16.36
N TYR A 267 3.74 -23.69 16.20
CA TYR A 267 4.02 -22.25 16.15
C TYR A 267 3.10 -21.48 17.12
N PRO A 268 3.34 -21.57 18.45
CA PRO A 268 2.43 -21.04 19.46
C PRO A 268 2.34 -19.51 19.49
N ASP A 269 3.40 -18.80 19.09
CA ASP A 269 3.47 -17.32 19.09
C ASP A 269 3.00 -16.69 17.77
N ARG A 270 2.18 -17.41 17.00
CA ARG A 270 1.70 -17.00 15.68
C ARG A 270 0.17 -17.05 15.63
N GLN A 271 -0.40 -16.47 14.58
CA GLN A 271 -1.81 -16.63 14.24
C GLN A 271 -1.96 -17.19 12.82
N LEU A 272 -3.00 -17.98 12.58
CA LEU A 272 -3.29 -18.51 11.25
C LEU A 272 -4.01 -17.45 10.40
N ILE A 273 -3.46 -17.13 9.23
CA ILE A 273 -4.10 -16.24 8.26
C ILE A 273 -4.94 -17.05 7.27
N SER A 274 -4.37 -18.14 6.76
CA SER A 274 -5.06 -19.05 5.84
C SER A 274 -4.32 -20.38 5.74
N MET A 275 -4.99 -21.39 5.22
CA MET A 275 -4.38 -22.68 4.93
C MET A 275 -4.83 -23.25 3.58
N ASP A 276 -3.88 -23.88 2.88
CA ASP A 276 -4.10 -24.67 1.68
C ASP A 276 -4.12 -26.16 2.00
N TYR A 277 -5.07 -26.87 1.41
CA TYR A 277 -5.25 -28.32 1.56
C TYR A 277 -4.27 -29.12 0.69
N PRO A 278 -3.87 -30.34 1.10
CA PRO A 278 -3.18 -31.28 0.25
C PRO A 278 -3.98 -31.52 -1.04
N SER A 279 -3.38 -31.19 -2.18
CA SER A 279 -3.98 -31.40 -3.48
C SER A 279 -2.91 -31.70 -4.53
N LYS A 280 -3.34 -32.22 -5.68
CA LYS A 280 -2.47 -32.39 -6.84
C LYS A 280 -1.80 -31.10 -7.34
N PHE A 281 -2.30 -29.93 -6.93
CA PHE A 281 -1.77 -28.62 -7.34
C PHE A 281 -0.64 -28.10 -6.45
N ASN A 282 -0.46 -28.67 -5.26
CA ASN A 282 0.60 -28.33 -4.31
C ASN A 282 1.39 -29.56 -3.84
N ASN A 283 1.43 -30.60 -4.68
CA ASN A 283 2.12 -31.87 -4.42
C ASN A 283 1.61 -32.63 -3.17
N HIS A 284 0.35 -32.45 -2.80
CA HIS A 284 -0.28 -33.09 -1.63
C HIS A 284 0.38 -32.71 -0.30
N HIS A 285 0.82 -31.47 -0.17
CA HIS A 285 1.30 -30.89 1.08
C HIS A 285 0.29 -29.86 1.60
N TYR A 286 0.18 -29.70 2.91
CA TYR A 286 -0.44 -28.49 3.46
C TYR A 286 0.48 -27.29 3.22
N ALA A 287 -0.11 -26.11 3.08
CA ALA A 287 0.60 -24.84 3.25
C ALA A 287 -0.19 -23.95 4.21
N PHE A 288 0.42 -23.58 5.32
CA PHE A 288 -0.13 -22.67 6.31
C PHE A 288 0.54 -21.31 6.17
N TYR A 289 -0.25 -20.25 6.25
CA TYR A 289 0.23 -18.87 6.16
C TYR A 289 0.06 -18.24 7.55
N LEU A 290 1.19 -18.01 8.25
CA LEU A 290 1.20 -17.64 9.66
C LEU A 290 1.61 -16.19 9.88
N GLY A 291 0.74 -15.38 10.49
CA GLY A 291 0.99 -13.99 10.87
C GLY A 291 1.63 -13.87 12.27
N ALA A 292 2.18 -12.69 12.57
CA ALA A 292 2.49 -12.33 13.96
C ALA A 292 1.18 -12.17 14.75
N GLU A 293 1.18 -12.53 16.03
CA GLU A 293 0.04 -12.29 16.91
C GLU A 293 -0.22 -10.78 17.07
N ASN A 294 -1.49 -10.36 17.01
CA ASN A 294 -1.92 -8.95 17.04
C ASN A 294 -1.33 -8.08 15.90
N ASP A 295 -1.07 -8.68 14.74
CA ASP A 295 -0.76 -7.93 13.52
C ASP A 295 -2.04 -7.23 13.02
N ASP A 296 -2.01 -5.91 12.91
CA ASP A 296 -3.12 -5.06 12.48
C ASP A 296 -3.40 -5.16 10.96
N ASP A 297 -2.52 -5.79 10.15
CA ASP A 297 -2.77 -6.06 8.72
C ASP A 297 -1.96 -7.28 8.19
N PRO A 298 -2.32 -8.51 8.60
CA PRO A 298 -1.62 -9.72 8.19
C PRO A 298 -1.99 -10.18 6.77
N ALA A 299 -2.79 -9.40 6.02
CA ALA A 299 -3.17 -9.74 4.65
C ALA A 299 -2.14 -9.25 3.63
N MET A 300 -1.35 -8.20 3.94
CA MET A 300 -0.38 -7.64 3.01
C MET A 300 0.93 -8.42 2.94
N PHE A 301 1.36 -8.95 4.08
CA PHE A 301 2.35 -10.01 4.19
C PHE A 301 1.53 -11.27 4.44
N LEU A 302 1.40 -12.20 3.48
CA LEU A 302 0.67 -13.47 3.61
C LEU A 302 1.27 -14.40 4.71
N GLY A 303 1.82 -13.84 5.79
CA GLY A 303 2.52 -14.53 6.82
C GLY A 303 3.82 -15.17 6.37
N GLN A 304 4.40 -15.88 7.31
CA GLN A 304 5.39 -16.90 7.07
C GLN A 304 4.70 -18.14 6.47
N PRO A 305 5.04 -18.55 5.23
CA PRO A 305 4.55 -19.80 4.68
C PRO A 305 5.23 -20.98 5.37
N VAL A 306 4.43 -21.89 5.90
CA VAL A 306 4.89 -23.16 6.50
C VAL A 306 4.24 -24.30 5.72
N TYR A 307 5.06 -25.07 5.01
CA TYR A 307 4.60 -26.28 4.34
C TYR A 307 4.66 -27.45 5.32
N ALA A 308 3.69 -28.36 5.25
CA ALA A 308 3.66 -29.49 6.15
C ALA A 308 3.15 -30.78 5.48
N ASN A 309 3.71 -31.90 5.95
CA ASN A 309 3.10 -33.21 5.83
C ASN A 309 2.57 -33.61 7.20
N LEU A 310 1.26 -33.69 7.32
CA LEU A 310 0.58 -34.15 8.51
C LEU A 310 0.11 -35.59 8.29
N TYR A 311 0.30 -36.44 9.28
CA TYR A 311 -0.06 -37.85 9.22
C TYR A 311 -1.05 -38.23 10.31
N THR A 312 -1.81 -39.30 10.11
CA THR A 312 -2.69 -39.86 11.13
C THR A 312 -1.94 -40.10 12.45
N ASP A 313 -0.68 -40.56 12.35
CA ASP A 313 0.28 -40.57 13.46
C ASP A 313 1.05 -39.24 13.54
N SER A 314 0.64 -38.37 14.46
CA SER A 314 1.22 -37.03 14.61
C SER A 314 2.71 -37.01 14.94
N THR A 315 3.30 -38.13 15.37
CA THR A 315 4.75 -38.21 15.65
C THR A 315 5.61 -38.12 14.38
N LYS A 316 4.98 -38.34 13.21
CA LYS A 316 5.63 -38.28 11.90
C LYS A 316 5.46 -36.93 11.21
N ASP A 317 4.73 -35.99 11.83
CA ASP A 317 4.45 -34.69 11.23
C ASP A 317 5.76 -33.98 10.88
N MET A 318 5.84 -33.46 9.66
CA MET A 318 7.00 -32.73 9.15
C MET A 318 6.56 -31.32 8.77
N TYR A 319 7.37 -30.34 9.15
CA TYR A 319 7.14 -28.93 8.86
C TYR A 319 8.39 -28.36 8.18
N SER A 320 8.20 -27.55 7.15
CA SER A 320 9.27 -26.88 6.43
C SER A 320 8.95 -25.42 6.21
N THR A 321 9.87 -24.55 6.63
CA THR A 321 9.76 -23.10 6.51
C THR A 321 11.14 -22.46 6.57
N LYS A 322 11.25 -21.19 6.20
CA LYS A 322 12.38 -20.33 6.58
C LYS A 322 11.95 -19.20 7.49
N ASN A 323 12.85 -18.77 8.37
CA ASN A 323 12.63 -17.57 9.19
C ASN A 323 12.42 -16.34 8.30
N ILE A 324 11.50 -15.46 8.72
CA ILE A 324 11.28 -14.19 8.04
C ILE A 324 12.57 -13.34 8.19
N PRO A 325 13.17 -12.87 7.09
CA PRO A 325 14.32 -11.99 7.16
C PRO A 325 14.02 -10.67 7.88
N TRP A 326 14.96 -10.17 8.69
CA TRP A 326 14.77 -8.96 9.52
C TRP A 326 14.33 -7.71 8.76
N TYR A 327 14.70 -7.59 7.47
CA TYR A 327 14.39 -6.43 6.66
C TYR A 327 12.89 -6.34 6.28
N PHE A 328 12.12 -7.42 6.40
CA PHE A 328 10.66 -7.39 6.20
C PHE A 328 9.96 -6.53 7.25
N THR A 329 10.48 -6.45 8.47
CA THR A 329 9.97 -5.52 9.49
C THR A 329 10.10 -4.08 9.02
N GLY A 330 11.27 -3.69 8.50
CA GLY A 330 11.49 -2.35 7.96
C GLY A 330 10.61 -2.04 6.74
N MET A 331 10.42 -3.02 5.84
CA MET A 331 9.51 -2.89 4.70
C MET A 331 8.04 -2.69 5.13
N THR A 332 7.59 -3.41 6.15
CA THR A 332 6.23 -3.28 6.71
C THR A 332 6.01 -1.91 7.32
N THR A 333 7.00 -1.37 8.04
CA THR A 333 6.94 0.03 8.53
C THR A 333 6.78 1.03 7.38
N MET A 334 7.47 0.81 6.25
CA MET A 334 7.37 1.69 5.08
C MET A 334 6.03 1.58 4.36
N ILE A 335 5.42 0.39 4.34
CA ILE A 335 4.04 0.19 3.89
C ILE A 335 3.11 1.03 4.76
N ASN A 336 3.18 0.90 6.09
CA ASN A 336 2.29 1.62 6.98
C ASN A 336 2.45 3.14 6.86
N LEU A 337 3.68 3.62 6.65
CA LEU A 337 3.96 5.02 6.40
C LEU A 337 3.41 5.53 5.04
N HIS A 338 3.20 4.65 4.06
CA HIS A 338 2.65 5.03 2.76
C HIS A 338 1.11 5.00 2.72
N ILE A 339 0.48 4.01 3.36
CA ILE A 339 -0.95 3.71 3.18
C ILE A 339 -1.77 3.54 4.46
N HIS A 340 -1.15 3.45 5.65
CA HIS A 340 -1.84 3.16 6.93
C HIS A 340 -1.52 4.20 8.01
N ASN A 341 -1.62 5.48 7.67
CA ASN A 341 -1.48 6.58 8.62
C ASN A 341 -2.58 7.64 8.46
N HIS A 342 -3.70 7.23 7.86
CA HIS A 342 -4.83 8.09 7.56
C HIS A 342 -6.16 7.33 7.69
N ASP A 343 -6.33 6.60 8.79
CA ASP A 343 -7.49 5.73 9.01
C ASP A 343 -8.79 6.51 9.29
N THR A 344 -8.66 7.77 9.72
CA THR A 344 -9.82 8.65 9.93
C THR A 344 -10.14 9.47 8.69
N MET A 345 -11.42 9.76 8.46
CA MET A 345 -11.85 10.63 7.36
C MET A 345 -11.15 12.00 7.39
N ALA A 346 -10.92 12.57 8.58
CA ALA A 346 -10.21 13.83 8.74
C ALA A 346 -8.77 13.75 8.21
N LEU A 347 -8.05 12.68 8.54
CA LEU A 347 -6.69 12.46 8.03
C LEU A 347 -6.69 12.18 6.53
N LYS A 348 -7.65 11.42 5.99
CA LYS A 348 -7.80 11.22 4.53
C LYS A 348 -7.99 12.54 3.78
N ILE A 349 -8.82 13.44 4.30
CA ILE A 349 -9.03 14.77 3.71
C ILE A 349 -7.73 15.59 3.77
N LEU A 350 -7.01 15.59 4.90
CA LEU A 350 -5.73 16.28 5.01
C LEU A 350 -4.69 15.71 4.04
N TRP A 351 -4.61 14.38 3.92
CA TRP A 351 -3.78 13.69 2.93
C TRP A 351 -4.13 14.11 1.51
N ALA A 352 -5.41 14.19 1.17
CA ALA A 352 -5.86 14.65 -0.14
C ALA A 352 -5.40 16.08 -0.42
N ILE A 353 -5.47 16.98 0.56
CA ILE A 353 -5.00 18.36 0.42
C ILE A 353 -3.49 18.40 0.18
N TRP A 354 -2.71 17.62 0.93
CA TRP A 354 -1.25 17.54 0.73
C TRP A 354 -0.87 16.98 -0.64
N ASP A 355 -1.57 15.96 -1.11
CA ASP A 355 -1.37 15.41 -2.44
C ASP A 355 -1.73 16.44 -3.53
N ILE A 356 -2.82 17.19 -3.36
CA ILE A 356 -3.17 18.31 -4.26
C ILE A 356 -2.07 19.38 -4.28
N VAL A 357 -1.50 19.75 -3.14
CA VAL A 357 -0.37 20.69 -3.06
C VAL A 357 0.83 20.16 -3.87
N LEU A 358 1.13 18.86 -3.74
CA LEU A 358 2.20 18.23 -4.53
C LEU A 358 1.88 18.25 -6.03
N ILE A 359 0.66 17.89 -6.44
CA ILE A 359 0.17 17.93 -7.82
C ILE A 359 0.30 19.34 -8.41
N VAL A 360 -0.12 20.39 -7.70
CA VAL A 360 0.00 21.77 -8.16
C VAL A 360 1.47 22.15 -8.36
N GLY A 361 2.37 21.74 -7.45
CA GLY A 361 3.81 21.92 -7.61
C GLY A 361 4.37 21.24 -8.86
N ILE A 362 3.95 20.00 -9.13
CA ILE A 362 4.33 19.22 -10.31
C ILE A 362 3.82 19.89 -11.59
N VAL A 363 2.52 20.22 -11.65
CA VAL A 363 1.89 20.87 -12.82
C VAL A 363 2.54 22.22 -13.12
N ALA A 364 2.84 23.03 -12.09
CA ALA A 364 3.57 24.28 -12.27
C ALA A 364 4.97 24.04 -12.89
N GLY A 365 5.68 22.98 -12.48
CA GLY A 365 6.95 22.56 -13.06
C GLY A 365 6.85 22.12 -14.53
N ILE A 366 5.80 21.39 -14.90
CA ILE A 366 5.49 21.02 -16.29
C ILE A 366 5.30 22.29 -17.14
N ILE A 367 4.44 23.21 -16.70
CA ILE A 367 4.15 24.45 -17.42
C ILE A 367 5.41 25.30 -17.58
N LEU A 368 6.27 25.38 -16.56
CA LEU A 368 7.57 26.08 -16.65
C LEU A 368 8.48 25.50 -17.73
N THR A 369 8.53 24.17 -17.80
CA THR A 369 9.38 23.45 -18.75
C THR A 369 8.92 23.68 -20.18
N ILE A 370 7.60 23.71 -20.41
CA ILE A 370 6.99 24.03 -21.70
C ILE A 370 7.25 25.51 -22.06
N LYS A 371 6.89 26.46 -21.18
CA LYS A 371 7.02 27.91 -21.47
C LYS A 371 8.45 28.36 -21.71
N LYS A 372 9.45 27.79 -21.02
CA LYS A 372 10.86 28.12 -21.24
C LYS A 372 11.33 27.77 -22.65
N LYS A 373 10.73 26.77 -23.30
CA LYS A 373 11.04 26.39 -24.69
C LYS A 373 10.60 27.47 -25.70
N PHE A 374 9.72 28.41 -25.30
CA PHE A 374 9.06 29.36 -26.19
C PHE A 374 9.26 30.85 -25.83
N GLY A 375 10.11 31.22 -24.86
CA GLY A 375 10.31 32.65 -24.52
C GLY A 375 11.62 33.01 -23.81
N ARG A 376 12.19 34.18 -24.17
CA ARG A 376 13.30 34.85 -23.45
C ARG A 376 12.75 35.57 -22.21
N ALA A 377 13.24 35.23 -21.02
CA ALA A 377 12.89 35.95 -19.80
C ALA A 377 13.64 37.29 -19.73
N SER A 378 12.90 38.38 -19.54
CA SER A 378 13.43 39.69 -19.13
C SER A 378 13.01 39.95 -17.68
N ALA A 379 13.90 40.47 -16.85
CA ALA A 379 13.65 40.87 -15.47
C ALA A 379 14.29 42.23 -15.21
N THR A 380 13.59 43.10 -14.49
CA THR A 380 14.10 44.40 -14.03
C THR A 380 14.48 44.26 -12.56
N GLU A 381 15.70 44.64 -12.19
CA GLU A 381 16.20 44.51 -10.82
C GLU A 381 15.59 45.55 -9.87
N SER A 382 15.38 45.14 -8.60
CA SER A 382 14.93 46.03 -7.52
C SER A 382 16.03 46.99 -7.09
N LYS A 383 15.65 48.24 -6.76
CA LYS A 383 16.52 49.21 -6.07
C LYS A 383 16.63 48.96 -4.55
N VAL A 384 15.77 48.11 -3.97
CA VAL A 384 15.76 47.78 -2.53
C VAL A 384 15.98 46.28 -2.36
N SER A 385 17.10 45.92 -1.73
CA SER A 385 17.44 44.53 -1.42
C SER A 385 16.72 44.08 -0.15
N ALA A 386 15.70 43.23 -0.27
CA ALA A 386 15.16 42.52 0.90
C ALA A 386 16.15 41.40 1.30
N GLU A 387 16.85 41.58 2.42
CA GLU A 387 17.80 40.58 2.92
C GLU A 387 17.04 39.44 3.65
N ILE A 388 16.98 38.26 3.04
CA ILE A 388 16.42 37.07 3.70
C ILE A 388 17.48 36.47 4.64
N LYS A 389 17.39 36.79 5.94
CA LYS A 389 18.29 36.26 6.98
C LYS A 389 18.16 34.74 7.20
N HIS A 390 16.94 34.19 7.16
CA HIS A 390 16.70 32.76 7.46
C HIS A 390 15.83 32.05 6.41
N VAL A 391 16.43 31.67 5.29
CA VAL A 391 15.74 30.99 4.18
C VAL A 391 15.14 29.63 4.58
N TRP A 392 15.79 28.91 5.51
CA TRP A 392 15.51 27.51 5.84
C TRP A 392 14.65 27.31 7.09
N ARG A 393 14.44 28.34 7.92
CA ARG A 393 13.73 28.20 9.19
C ARG A 393 12.31 27.65 8.99
N THR A 394 11.52 28.29 8.12
CA THR A 394 10.14 27.86 7.86
C THR A 394 10.07 26.47 7.22
N PRO A 395 10.85 26.16 6.15
CA PRO A 395 10.88 24.81 5.59
C PRO A 395 11.26 23.72 6.60
N ILE A 396 12.25 23.95 7.46
CA ILE A 396 12.67 22.95 8.45
C ILE A 396 11.56 22.72 9.48
N CYS A 397 11.00 23.78 10.07
CA CYS A 397 9.91 23.63 11.04
C CYS A 397 8.68 22.96 10.42
N CYS A 398 8.28 23.37 9.22
CA CYS A 398 7.16 22.75 8.50
C CYS A 398 7.45 21.28 8.17
N GLY A 399 8.66 20.98 7.69
CA GLY A 399 9.08 19.63 7.36
C GLY A 399 9.09 18.70 8.56
N THR A 400 9.54 19.16 9.73
CA THR A 400 9.48 18.39 10.98
C THR A 400 8.04 18.09 11.39
N LEU A 401 7.14 19.07 11.29
CA LEU A 401 5.72 18.85 11.57
C LEU A 401 5.09 17.86 10.58
N VAL A 402 5.41 17.96 9.29
CA VAL A 402 4.94 16.98 8.29
C VAL A 402 5.43 15.57 8.64
N LEU A 403 6.70 15.41 8.99
CA LEU A 403 7.25 14.11 9.39
C LEU A 403 6.51 13.53 10.61
N LEU A 404 6.23 14.35 11.62
CA LEU A 404 5.42 13.92 12.77
C LEU A 404 4.00 13.55 12.35
N GLY A 405 3.40 14.28 11.41
CA GLY A 405 2.08 13.97 10.86
C GLY A 405 1.98 12.59 10.20
N PHE A 406 3.07 12.10 9.62
CA PHE A 406 3.16 10.74 9.07
C PHE A 406 3.36 9.66 10.14
N ILE A 407 4.16 9.96 11.17
CA ILE A 407 4.63 8.99 12.16
C ILE A 407 3.59 8.77 13.26
N MET A 408 2.97 9.83 13.77
CA MET A 408 2.05 9.75 14.92
C MET A 408 0.89 8.75 14.73
N PRO A 409 0.21 8.67 13.57
CA PRO A 409 -0.90 7.74 13.38
C PRO A 409 -0.52 6.26 13.50
N LEU A 410 0.77 5.90 13.42
CA LEU A 410 1.23 4.51 13.46
C LEU A 410 0.99 3.80 14.81
N TRP A 411 0.62 4.51 15.87
CA TRP A 411 0.33 3.93 17.19
C TRP A 411 -1.17 3.69 17.45
N SER A 412 -2.00 3.61 16.41
CA SER A 412 -3.41 3.17 16.45
C SER A 412 -4.22 3.73 17.65
N ASN A 413 -4.12 5.04 17.92
CA ASN A 413 -4.78 5.71 19.05
C ASN A 413 -5.47 7.02 18.61
N PRO A 414 -6.71 7.32 19.07
CA PRO A 414 -7.41 8.58 18.73
C PRO A 414 -6.61 9.85 19.00
N VAL A 415 -5.82 9.88 20.07
CA VAL A 415 -4.97 11.02 20.44
C VAL A 415 -3.87 11.24 19.41
N THR A 416 -3.23 10.18 18.95
CA THR A 416 -2.14 10.28 17.98
C THR A 416 -2.63 10.71 16.60
N ASN A 417 -3.83 10.27 16.20
CA ASN A 417 -4.52 10.77 15.01
C ASN A 417 -4.82 12.27 15.08
N THR A 418 -5.21 12.78 16.25
CA THR A 418 -5.45 14.21 16.46
C THR A 418 -4.16 15.02 16.39
N ILE A 419 -3.08 14.54 17.02
CA ILE A 419 -1.76 15.17 16.95
C ILE A 419 -1.28 15.23 15.50
N ALA A 420 -1.44 14.12 14.76
CA ALA A 420 -1.08 14.06 13.35
C ALA A 420 -1.84 15.10 12.52
N ALA A 421 -3.16 15.22 12.72
CA ALA A 421 -3.97 16.20 12.02
C ALA A 421 -3.50 17.65 12.30
N ILE A 422 -3.16 17.97 13.55
CA ILE A 422 -2.60 19.29 13.92
C ILE A 422 -1.25 19.51 13.23
N CYS A 423 -0.35 18.53 13.31
CA CYS A 423 0.97 18.56 12.69
C CYS A 423 0.91 18.74 11.16
N LEU A 424 -0.10 18.17 10.48
CA LEU A 424 -0.31 18.35 9.04
C LEU A 424 -1.01 19.67 8.69
N THR A 425 -1.85 20.20 9.58
CA THR A 425 -2.61 21.43 9.34
C THR A 425 -1.75 22.69 9.50
N ILE A 426 -0.90 22.77 10.52
CA ILE A 426 -0.07 23.95 10.80
C ILE A 426 0.79 24.36 9.59
N PRO A 427 1.55 23.44 8.94
CA PRO A 427 2.35 23.79 7.77
C PRO A 427 1.50 24.27 6.58
N LEU A 428 0.31 23.69 6.36
CA LEU A 428 -0.62 24.13 5.32
C LEU A 428 -1.08 25.57 5.56
N VAL A 429 -1.48 25.89 6.80
CA VAL A 429 -1.91 27.25 7.17
C VAL A 429 -0.77 28.25 6.97
N VAL A 430 0.44 27.94 7.47
CA VAL A 430 1.63 28.79 7.29
C VAL A 430 1.93 29.00 5.80
N PHE A 431 1.82 27.95 5.00
CA PHE A 431 2.02 28.00 3.56
C PHE A 431 1.01 28.90 2.85
N PHE A 432 -0.30 28.70 3.08
CA PHE A 432 -1.34 29.51 2.44
C PHE A 432 -1.27 30.99 2.85
N ILE A 433 -0.98 31.29 4.12
CA ILE A 433 -0.74 32.67 4.59
C ILE A 433 0.46 33.28 3.86
N SER A 434 1.56 32.53 3.74
CA SER A 434 2.76 32.99 3.02
C SER A 434 2.49 33.22 1.53
N LEU A 435 1.66 32.37 0.91
CA LEU A 435 1.30 32.47 -0.50
C LEU A 435 0.47 33.74 -0.77
N ILE A 436 -0.56 33.98 0.04
CA ILE A 436 -1.42 35.17 -0.08
C ILE A 436 -0.60 36.46 0.11
N ARG A 437 0.27 36.51 1.14
CA ARG A 437 1.13 37.67 1.37
C ARG A 437 2.15 37.88 0.25
N GLY A 438 2.67 36.81 -0.35
CA GLY A 438 3.69 36.87 -1.39
C GLY A 438 3.18 37.28 -2.78
N PHE A 439 1.88 37.17 -3.06
CA PHE A 439 1.28 37.58 -4.33
C PHE A 439 0.53 38.93 -4.28
N ASN A 440 0.26 39.44 -3.07
CA ASN A 440 -0.34 40.77 -2.86
C ASN A 440 0.69 41.93 -2.86
N HIS A 441 1.97 41.61 -3.04
CA HIS A 441 3.08 42.53 -3.28
C HIS A 441 3.70 42.20 -4.65
#